data_AF-A0A381EKX3-F1
#
_entry.id   AF-A0A381EKX3-F1
#
_cell.length_a   1.000
_cell.length_b   1.000
_cell.length_c   1.000
_cell.angle_alpha   90.00
_cell.angle_beta   90.00
_cell.angle_gamma   90.00
#
_symmetry.space_group_name_H-M   'P 1'
#
loop_
_entity.id
_entity.type
_entity.pdbx_description
1 polymer ?
#
loop_
_entity_poly.entity_id
_entity_poly.type
_entity_poly.pdbx_seq_one_letter_code
_entity_poly.pdbx_strand_id
1 'polypeptide(L)'
;MLLKPLPQFLECIILDKNLLHSKLKLYLERYLTKNYAIVAEESFAEYSKILKFNNIILKQTEFNKYQKILQNQKTHIFVLNKGAKFKIKKDSNITHITIPKMSAFDNTNNKLYKGKILADNLAENIVLFIKNKEKMKNPQENSLIPLKQKYCSLRLLYKNDVNDIILGQNVGEFRIKLGKILASYIDKRLIKNLDYIVGVPSSGIFYAVGLSQALNIPFLPALKKQEVSERSFEIVNTDIRKNYLYSNMQINSHLIKDKKILLVDEAIFTGATLKIVCDILRDNKVKEIHLAIPSPKCYKQCDYLMLPKRTLLLEKIKENLMAQYLNADSLTFLPQKVYKNALMQINKNLCLECFENKGEVNV
;
A
#
# COMPACT_ATOMS: atom_id res chain seq x y z
N MET A 1 -1.89 11.82 -23.85
CA MET A 1 -3.33 11.48 -23.89
C MET A 1 -3.92 11.71 -22.50
N LEU A 2 -4.84 12.68 -22.35
CA LEU A 2 -5.50 12.97 -21.07
C LEU A 2 -6.47 11.85 -20.70
N LEU A 3 -6.40 11.34 -19.48
CA LEU A 3 -7.32 10.29 -19.01
C LEU A 3 -8.62 10.81 -18.37
N LYS A 4 -8.81 12.13 -18.20
CA LYS A 4 -10.07 12.77 -17.72
C LYS A 4 -10.15 14.26 -18.13
N PRO A 5 -11.35 14.86 -18.27
CA PRO A 5 -11.49 16.31 -18.33
C PRO A 5 -10.96 16.93 -17.03
N LEU A 6 -9.98 17.83 -17.15
CA LEU A 6 -9.43 18.56 -16.01
C LEU A 6 -10.40 19.69 -15.62
N PRO A 7 -10.68 19.90 -14.32
CA PRO A 7 -11.45 21.06 -13.89
C PRO A 7 -10.75 22.36 -14.33
N GLN A 8 -11.52 23.40 -14.65
CA GLN A 8 -10.98 24.71 -15.09
C GLN A 8 -10.07 25.37 -14.03
N PHE A 9 -10.21 24.95 -12.77
CA PHE A 9 -9.44 25.43 -11.64
C PHE A 9 -8.83 24.26 -10.86
N LEU A 10 -7.56 24.40 -10.47
CA LEU A 10 -6.82 23.43 -9.68
C LEU A 10 -6.18 24.09 -8.45
N GLU A 11 -6.19 23.40 -7.31
CA GLU A 11 -5.42 23.86 -6.15
C GLU A 11 -3.91 23.73 -6.39
N CYS A 12 -3.47 22.69 -7.10
CA CYS A 12 -2.05 22.42 -7.30
C CYS A 12 -1.75 21.75 -8.65
N ILE A 13 -0.67 22.20 -9.31
CA ILE A 13 -0.05 21.49 -10.44
C ILE A 13 1.32 20.95 -10.03
N ILE A 14 1.64 19.72 -10.45
CA ILE A 14 2.97 19.12 -10.28
C ILE A 14 3.60 18.87 -11.65
N LEU A 15 4.79 19.42 -11.90
CA LEU A 15 5.62 19.15 -13.08
C LEU A 15 6.76 18.15 -12.81
N ASP A 16 7.04 17.84 -11.53
CA ASP A 16 8.10 16.91 -11.15
C ASP A 16 7.69 15.45 -11.37
N LYS A 17 8.40 14.71 -12.25
CA LYS A 17 8.29 13.24 -12.38
C LYS A 17 9.23 12.43 -11.46
N ASN A 18 10.31 13.00 -10.89
CA ASN A 18 11.47 12.18 -10.48
C ASN A 18 12.12 12.50 -9.12
N LEU A 19 11.62 13.37 -8.25
CA LEU A 19 12.24 13.52 -6.91
C LEU A 19 11.32 13.32 -5.72
N LEU A 20 10.17 13.97 -5.69
CA LEU A 20 9.19 13.81 -4.61
C LEU A 20 7.84 13.31 -5.13
N HIS A 21 7.75 13.09 -6.44
CA HIS A 21 6.54 12.80 -7.20
C HIS A 21 5.60 11.78 -6.52
N SER A 22 6.09 10.56 -6.27
CA SER A 22 5.28 9.48 -5.72
C SER A 22 4.80 9.78 -4.30
N LYS A 23 5.61 10.46 -3.50
CA LYS A 23 5.25 10.89 -2.14
C LYS A 23 4.25 12.04 -2.17
N LEU A 24 4.53 13.11 -2.92
CA LEU A 24 3.62 14.24 -3.09
C LEU A 24 2.24 13.79 -3.55
N LYS A 25 2.17 12.89 -4.54
CA LYS A 25 0.91 12.32 -5.00
C LYS A 25 0.12 11.70 -3.85
N LEU A 26 0.73 10.83 -3.04
CA LEU A 26 0.06 10.18 -1.90
C LEU A 26 -0.45 11.19 -0.85
N TYR A 27 0.33 12.23 -0.56
CA TYR A 27 -0.05 13.27 0.39
C TYR A 27 -1.15 14.19 -0.17
N LEU A 28 -1.08 14.58 -1.45
CA LEU A 28 -2.12 15.36 -2.13
C LEU A 28 -3.44 14.59 -2.20
N GLU A 29 -3.42 13.30 -2.55
CA GLU A 29 -4.61 12.43 -2.50
C GLU A 29 -5.19 12.34 -1.08
N ARG A 30 -4.33 12.33 -0.05
CA ARG A 30 -4.78 12.28 1.35
C ARG A 30 -5.50 13.56 1.77
N TYR A 31 -4.96 14.72 1.41
CA TYR A 31 -5.34 16.01 1.99
C TYR A 31 -6.17 16.92 1.07
N LEU A 32 -6.08 16.81 -0.26
CA LEU A 32 -6.66 17.75 -1.25
C LEU A 32 -7.76 17.17 -2.18
N THR A 33 -8.46 16.10 -1.80
CA THR A 33 -9.69 15.61 -2.49
C THR A 33 -9.68 15.65 -4.05
N LYS A 34 -8.53 15.33 -4.66
CA LYS A 34 -8.29 15.30 -6.13
C LYS A 34 -8.33 16.65 -6.87
N ASN A 35 -8.25 17.79 -6.17
CA ASN A 35 -8.16 19.12 -6.79
C ASN A 35 -6.72 19.46 -7.25
N TYR A 36 -6.03 18.52 -7.89
CA TYR A 36 -4.65 18.70 -8.36
C TYR A 36 -4.42 17.98 -9.69
N ALA A 37 -3.41 18.40 -10.45
CA ALA A 37 -2.99 17.72 -11.67
C ALA A 37 -1.49 17.45 -11.68
N ILE A 38 -1.11 16.31 -12.26
CA ILE A 38 0.26 16.01 -12.65
C ILE A 38 0.34 16.27 -14.15
N VAL A 39 1.20 17.19 -14.56
CA VAL A 39 1.34 17.61 -15.95
C VAL A 39 2.75 17.23 -16.41
N ALA A 40 2.84 16.62 -17.59
CA ALA A 40 4.14 16.35 -18.19
C ALA A 40 4.79 17.67 -18.62
N GLU A 41 6.10 17.80 -18.42
CA GLU A 41 6.83 19.05 -18.66
C GLU A 41 6.57 19.60 -20.06
N GLU A 42 6.63 18.73 -21.07
CA GLU A 42 6.42 19.01 -22.49
C GLU A 42 5.05 19.63 -22.80
N SER A 43 4.02 19.31 -22.02
CA SER A 43 2.67 19.81 -22.26
C SER A 43 2.31 21.05 -21.43
N PHE A 44 3.14 21.44 -20.45
CA PHE A 44 2.79 22.49 -19.50
C PHE A 44 2.50 23.86 -20.16
N ALA A 45 3.24 24.21 -21.21
CA ALA A 45 3.06 25.47 -21.92
C ALA A 45 1.65 25.61 -22.55
N GLU A 46 1.06 24.50 -22.98
CA GLU A 46 -0.32 24.49 -23.52
C GLU A 46 -1.34 24.53 -22.37
N TYR A 47 -1.14 23.70 -21.34
CA TYR A 47 -2.04 23.65 -20.19
C TYR A 47 -2.11 24.98 -19.41
N SER A 48 -0.98 25.66 -19.25
CA SER A 48 -0.92 26.93 -18.52
C SER A 48 -1.71 28.07 -19.16
N LYS A 49 -2.07 27.95 -20.45
CA LYS A 49 -2.95 28.91 -21.14
C LYS A 49 -4.43 28.71 -20.78
N ILE A 50 -4.82 27.50 -20.41
CA ILE A 50 -6.22 27.10 -20.23
C ILE A 50 -6.56 26.90 -18.74
N LEU A 51 -5.61 26.40 -17.95
CA LEU A 51 -5.82 26.07 -16.54
C LEU A 51 -5.48 27.25 -15.64
N LYS A 52 -6.35 27.52 -14.67
CA LYS A 52 -6.03 28.38 -13.51
C LYS A 52 -5.61 27.52 -12.33
N PHE A 53 -4.54 27.91 -11.63
CA PHE A 53 -4.06 27.16 -10.47
C PHE A 53 -3.43 28.05 -9.39
N ASN A 54 -3.69 27.68 -8.13
CA ASN A 54 -3.18 28.42 -6.97
C ASN A 54 -1.72 28.12 -6.64
N ASN A 55 -1.27 26.89 -6.90
CA ASN A 55 0.06 26.45 -6.53
C ASN A 55 0.68 25.61 -7.66
N ILE A 56 2.00 25.67 -7.82
CA ILE A 56 2.75 24.79 -8.72
C ILE A 56 4.02 24.25 -8.04
N ILE A 57 4.32 22.98 -8.26
CA ILE A 57 5.52 22.30 -7.76
C ILE A 57 6.35 21.82 -8.95
N LEU A 58 7.60 22.29 -9.03
CA LEU A 58 8.48 22.06 -10.17
C LEU A 58 9.96 22.05 -9.74
N LYS A 59 10.86 21.58 -10.60
CA LYS A 59 12.32 21.61 -10.38
C LYS A 59 12.95 22.94 -10.80
N GLN A 60 14.17 23.21 -10.34
CA GLN A 60 14.93 24.39 -10.79
C GLN A 60 15.00 24.55 -12.32
N THR A 61 15.21 23.45 -13.05
CA THR A 61 15.31 23.47 -14.52
C THR A 61 14.00 23.88 -15.17
N GLU A 62 12.89 23.35 -14.68
CA GLU A 62 11.52 23.66 -15.13
C GLU A 62 11.15 25.10 -14.76
N PHE A 63 11.56 25.57 -13.58
CA PHE A 63 11.37 26.97 -13.15
C PHE A 63 12.02 27.95 -14.11
N ASN A 64 13.30 27.73 -14.42
CA ASN A 64 14.07 28.59 -15.31
C ASN A 64 13.44 28.65 -16.72
N LYS A 65 12.92 27.51 -17.20
CA LYS A 65 12.26 27.41 -18.51
C LYS A 65 10.92 28.15 -18.56
N TYR A 66 10.11 28.08 -17.51
CA TYR A 66 8.74 28.60 -17.49
C TYR A 66 8.56 29.89 -16.68
N GLN A 67 9.64 30.53 -16.25
CA GLN A 67 9.63 31.72 -15.40
C GLN A 67 8.70 32.84 -15.93
N LYS A 68 8.77 33.14 -17.23
CA LYS A 68 7.92 34.18 -17.86
C LYS A 68 6.43 33.85 -17.80
N ILE A 69 6.08 32.57 -17.98
CA ILE A 69 4.67 32.10 -17.91
C ILE A 69 4.16 32.24 -16.47
N LEU A 70 4.99 31.84 -15.50
CA LEU A 70 4.62 31.81 -14.09
C LEU A 70 4.55 33.19 -13.44
N GLN A 71 5.35 34.16 -13.89
CA GLN A 71 5.29 35.55 -13.41
C GLN A 71 3.96 36.23 -13.72
N ASN A 72 3.26 35.79 -14.78
CA ASN A 72 1.98 36.35 -15.20
C ASN A 72 0.77 35.75 -14.46
N GLN A 73 1.00 34.85 -13.49
CA GLN A 73 -0.07 34.17 -12.75
C GLN A 73 0.03 34.47 -11.24
N LYS A 74 -1.13 34.69 -10.59
CA LYS A 74 -1.23 34.80 -9.12
C LYS A 74 -1.14 33.40 -8.48
N THR A 75 0.04 32.79 -8.60
CA THR A 75 0.30 31.40 -8.21
C THR A 75 1.48 31.35 -7.24
N HIS A 76 1.40 30.47 -6.24
CA HIS A 76 2.55 30.16 -5.37
C HIS A 76 3.43 29.09 -6.01
N ILE A 77 4.73 29.34 -6.13
CA ILE A 77 5.68 28.50 -6.87
C ILE A 77 6.61 27.78 -5.89
N PHE A 78 6.56 26.46 -5.86
CA PHE A 78 7.52 25.62 -5.15
C PHE A 78 8.60 25.14 -6.10
N VAL A 79 9.84 25.53 -5.85
CA VAL A 79 11.00 25.17 -6.65
C VAL A 79 11.85 24.14 -5.90
N LEU A 80 11.87 22.91 -6.38
CA LEU A 80 12.60 21.78 -5.80
C LEU A 80 14.03 21.71 -6.37
N ASN A 81 15.01 21.78 -5.46
CA ASN A 81 16.43 21.81 -5.77
C ASN A 81 17.14 20.62 -5.11
N LYS A 82 18.19 20.09 -5.75
CA LYS A 82 19.11 19.14 -5.12
C LYS A 82 20.28 19.92 -4.49
N GLY A 83 20.69 19.55 -3.28
CA GLY A 83 21.85 20.16 -2.62
C GLY A 83 22.48 19.26 -1.56
N ALA A 84 23.36 19.83 -0.74
CA ALA A 84 24.06 19.09 0.32
C ALA A 84 23.27 19.04 1.64
N LYS A 85 22.53 20.10 1.97
CA LYS A 85 21.74 20.23 3.20
C LYS A 85 20.31 20.64 2.87
N PHE A 86 19.39 20.29 3.76
CA PHE A 86 18.01 20.75 3.66
C PHE A 86 17.96 22.26 3.90
N LYS A 87 17.28 23.00 3.03
CA LYS A 87 17.11 24.46 3.16
C LYS A 87 15.78 24.89 2.54
N ILE A 88 15.08 25.80 3.22
CA ILE A 88 13.91 26.48 2.67
C ILE A 88 14.26 27.97 2.55
N LYS A 89 14.11 28.55 1.36
CA LYS A 89 14.21 30.00 1.12
C LYS A 89 12.91 30.49 0.50
N LYS A 90 12.29 31.48 1.11
CA LYS A 90 11.08 32.13 0.60
C LYS A 90 11.45 33.45 -0.06
N ASP A 91 10.86 33.72 -1.21
CA ASP A 91 11.02 34.93 -2.00
C ASP A 91 9.68 35.30 -2.63
N SER A 92 8.95 36.24 -2.03
CA SER A 92 7.59 36.59 -2.44
C SER A 92 6.65 35.37 -2.53
N ASN A 93 6.07 35.09 -3.70
CA ASN A 93 5.24 33.92 -4.00
C ASN A 93 6.06 32.66 -4.34
N ILE A 94 7.39 32.69 -4.22
CA ILE A 94 8.29 31.59 -4.58
C ILE A 94 8.89 30.98 -3.30
N THR A 95 8.88 29.66 -3.21
CA THR A 95 9.50 28.89 -2.13
C THR A 95 10.50 27.91 -2.73
N HIS A 96 11.79 28.21 -2.59
CA HIS A 96 12.87 27.32 -2.96
C HIS A 96 13.11 26.31 -1.83
N ILE A 97 13.11 25.03 -2.19
CA ILE A 97 13.31 23.90 -1.28
C ILE A 97 14.50 23.09 -1.78
N THR A 98 15.60 23.16 -1.06
CA THR A 98 16.78 22.34 -1.32
C THR A 98 16.69 21.04 -0.54
N ILE A 99 16.72 19.92 -1.27
CA ILE A 99 16.66 18.56 -0.76
C ILE A 99 18.08 17.96 -0.85
N PRO A 100 18.64 17.41 0.24
CA PRO A 100 19.91 16.69 0.22
C PRO A 100 19.94 15.60 -0.86
N LYS A 101 21.06 15.47 -1.59
CA LYS A 101 21.28 14.43 -2.63
C LYS A 101 21.12 12.98 -2.12
N MET A 102 21.02 12.75 -0.81
CA MET A 102 20.88 11.43 -0.17
C MET A 102 19.48 10.78 -0.31
N SER A 103 18.90 10.82 -1.51
CA SER A 103 17.71 10.05 -1.86
C SER A 103 18.04 8.72 -2.55
N ALA A 104 19.32 8.34 -2.64
CA ALA A 104 19.79 7.12 -3.29
C ALA A 104 20.13 6.02 -2.27
N PHE A 105 19.32 4.97 -2.31
CA PHE A 105 19.58 3.55 -2.03
C PHE A 105 20.99 3.19 -1.56
N ASP A 106 21.09 2.84 -0.28
CA ASP A 106 22.21 2.08 0.26
C ASP A 106 21.68 1.11 1.34
N ASN A 107 22.08 -0.16 1.28
CA ASN A 107 21.48 -1.30 1.98
C ASN A 107 21.71 -1.32 3.51
N THR A 108 22.23 -0.23 4.08
CA THR A 108 22.33 -0.05 5.53
C THR A 108 21.05 0.64 6.02
N ASN A 109 20.19 -0.14 6.67
CA ASN A 109 18.80 0.15 7.09
C ASN A 109 18.50 1.55 7.70
N ASN A 110 19.50 2.32 8.16
CA ASN A 110 19.31 3.63 8.80
C ASN A 110 19.43 4.84 7.86
N LYS A 111 20.32 4.85 6.86
CA LYS A 111 20.51 6.03 5.99
C LYS A 111 19.36 6.21 5.00
N LEU A 112 18.90 5.11 4.38
CA LEU A 112 17.74 5.11 3.48
C LEU A 112 16.46 5.58 4.18
N TYR A 113 16.29 5.18 5.44
CA TYR A 113 15.12 5.54 6.22
C TYR A 113 15.11 7.03 6.60
N LYS A 114 16.26 7.65 6.93
CA LYS A 114 16.35 9.11 7.13
C LYS A 114 15.95 9.89 5.87
N GLY A 115 16.40 9.46 4.69
CA GLY A 115 16.00 10.05 3.41
C GLY A 115 14.49 9.94 3.15
N LYS A 116 13.89 8.79 3.49
CA LYS A 116 12.45 8.55 3.38
C LYS A 116 11.63 9.43 4.34
N ILE A 117 12.04 9.53 5.61
CA ILE A 117 11.42 10.44 6.59
C ILE A 117 11.45 11.87 6.08
N LEU A 118 12.59 12.31 5.53
CA LEU A 118 12.76 13.65 5.00
C LEU A 118 11.80 13.92 3.83
N ALA A 119 11.66 12.96 2.93
CA ALA A 119 10.74 13.05 1.80
C ALA A 119 9.27 13.07 2.23
N ASP A 120 8.87 12.21 3.17
CA ASP A 120 7.52 12.16 3.72
C ASP A 120 7.17 13.46 4.47
N ASN A 121 8.07 13.97 5.33
CA ASN A 121 7.90 15.26 6.00
C ASN A 121 7.78 16.41 5.01
N LEU A 122 8.60 16.41 3.96
CA LEU A 122 8.58 17.48 2.99
C LEU A 122 7.28 17.48 2.19
N ALA A 123 6.85 16.31 1.73
CA ALA A 123 5.59 16.16 1.03
C ALA A 123 4.41 16.60 1.90
N GLU A 124 4.38 16.20 3.17
CA GLU A 124 3.36 16.64 4.12
C GLU A 124 3.32 18.16 4.30
N ASN A 125 4.48 18.78 4.57
CA ASN A 125 4.57 20.22 4.79
C ASN A 125 4.09 21.03 3.57
N ILE A 126 4.48 20.61 2.35
CA ILE A 126 4.03 21.28 1.11
C ILE A 126 2.51 21.20 1.00
N VAL A 127 1.93 20.03 1.25
CA VAL A 127 0.49 19.83 1.10
C VAL A 127 -0.32 20.54 2.19
N LEU A 128 0.16 20.58 3.43
CA LEU A 128 -0.46 21.36 4.51
C LEU A 128 -0.37 22.86 4.25
N PHE A 129 0.74 23.36 3.68
CA PHE A 129 0.80 24.74 3.19
C PHE A 129 -0.26 25.01 2.13
N ILE A 130 -0.40 24.12 1.14
CA ILE A 130 -1.37 24.29 0.06
C ILE A 130 -2.80 24.34 0.63
N LYS A 131 -3.12 23.42 1.55
CA LYS A 131 -4.46 23.28 2.11
C LYS A 131 -4.84 24.40 3.08
N ASN A 132 -3.97 24.68 4.05
CA ASN A 132 -4.28 25.48 5.23
C ASN A 132 -3.42 26.76 5.34
N LYS A 133 -2.54 27.03 4.37
CA LYS A 133 -1.52 28.10 4.44
C LYS A 133 -0.62 28.00 5.68
N GLU A 134 -0.43 26.79 6.20
CA GLU A 134 0.46 26.53 7.32
C GLU A 134 1.92 26.87 6.98
N LYS A 135 2.68 27.38 7.96
CA LYS A 135 4.10 27.67 7.76
C LYS A 135 4.86 26.37 7.49
N MET A 136 5.60 26.31 6.39
CA MET A 136 6.60 25.28 6.13
C MET A 136 7.59 25.16 7.31
N LYS A 137 7.69 23.96 7.90
CA LYS A 137 8.58 23.65 9.03
C LYS A 137 9.81 22.88 8.56
N ASN A 138 10.87 22.94 9.36
CA ASN A 138 12.00 22.02 9.16
C ASN A 138 11.55 20.58 9.44
N PRO A 139 11.98 19.60 8.61
CA PRO A 139 11.72 18.18 8.81
C PRO A 139 12.19 17.74 10.20
N GLN A 140 11.31 17.06 10.95
CA GLN A 140 11.64 16.51 12.25
C GLN A 140 11.75 14.99 12.13
N GLU A 141 12.80 14.39 12.71
CA GLU A 141 12.97 12.92 12.71
C GLU A 141 11.84 12.19 13.44
N ASN A 142 11.10 12.88 14.32
CA ASN A 142 10.05 12.32 15.18
C ASN A 142 8.62 12.55 14.67
N SER A 143 8.46 12.99 13.43
CA SER A 143 7.14 13.16 12.80
C SER A 143 6.33 11.85 12.85
N LEU A 144 5.05 11.94 13.22
CA LEU A 144 4.18 10.79 13.48
C LEU A 144 4.09 9.82 12.29
N ILE A 145 3.84 10.33 11.07
CA ILE A 145 3.64 9.47 9.89
C ILE A 145 4.91 8.65 9.59
N PRO A 146 6.10 9.25 9.36
CA PRO A 146 7.32 8.48 9.13
C PRO A 146 7.63 7.49 10.24
N LEU A 147 7.44 7.87 11.51
CA LEU A 147 7.67 6.97 12.65
C LEU A 147 6.75 5.75 12.57
N LYS A 148 5.46 5.96 12.31
CA LYS A 148 4.48 4.88 12.12
C LYS A 148 4.80 4.03 10.89
N GLN A 149 5.29 4.61 9.80
CA GLN A 149 5.75 3.86 8.63
C GLN A 149 6.98 2.99 8.96
N LYS A 150 7.94 3.48 9.76
CA LYS A 150 9.11 2.71 10.22
C LYS A 150 8.69 1.43 10.90
N TYR A 151 7.78 1.57 11.85
CA TYR A 151 7.37 0.50 12.72
C TYR A 151 6.08 -0.15 12.21
N CYS A 152 5.70 0.03 10.94
CA CYS A 152 4.46 -0.56 10.45
C CYS A 152 4.58 -2.08 10.31
N SER A 153 3.68 -2.84 10.95
CA SER A 153 3.62 -4.31 10.82
C SER A 153 3.41 -4.78 9.39
N LEU A 154 2.80 -3.93 8.54
CA LEU A 154 2.60 -4.22 7.11
C LEU A 154 3.91 -4.41 6.35
N ARG A 155 5.04 -3.90 6.85
CA ARG A 155 6.39 -4.18 6.32
C ARG A 155 6.68 -5.67 6.36
N LEU A 156 6.49 -6.29 7.52
CA LEU A 156 6.67 -7.72 7.72
C LEU A 156 5.55 -8.54 7.04
N LEU A 157 4.31 -8.04 7.09
CA LEU A 157 3.15 -8.77 6.56
C LEU A 157 3.16 -8.86 5.03
N TYR A 158 3.32 -7.76 4.29
CA TYR A 158 3.10 -7.78 2.83
C TYR A 158 3.99 -6.84 2.00
N LYS A 159 4.47 -5.72 2.58
CA LYS A 159 5.10 -4.63 1.82
C LYS A 159 6.51 -4.94 1.35
N ASN A 160 7.29 -5.65 2.16
CA ASN A 160 8.69 -5.94 1.91
C ASN A 160 8.88 -7.31 1.26
N ASP A 161 9.99 -7.45 0.56
CA ASP A 161 10.39 -8.73 -0.04
C ASP A 161 10.74 -9.74 1.07
N VAL A 162 10.62 -11.02 0.76
CA VAL A 162 10.89 -12.10 1.72
C VAL A 162 12.36 -12.17 2.13
N ASN A 163 13.26 -11.64 1.32
CA ASN A 163 14.68 -11.53 1.64
C ASN A 163 15.01 -10.31 2.50
N ASP A 164 14.09 -9.35 2.66
CA ASP A 164 14.33 -8.14 3.44
C ASP A 164 14.45 -8.46 4.94
N ILE A 165 15.30 -7.69 5.64
CA ILE A 165 15.42 -7.71 7.10
C ILE A 165 14.84 -6.43 7.69
N ILE A 166 13.76 -6.57 8.45
CA ILE A 166 12.99 -5.47 9.04
C ILE A 166 13.10 -5.55 10.56
N LEU A 167 13.69 -4.52 11.18
CA LEU A 167 13.88 -4.47 12.63
C LEU A 167 14.60 -5.72 13.19
N GLY A 168 15.58 -6.25 12.44
CA GLY A 168 16.32 -7.46 12.81
C GLY A 168 15.61 -8.78 12.47
N GLN A 169 14.37 -8.73 11.96
CA GLN A 169 13.62 -9.92 11.57
C GLN A 169 13.63 -10.10 10.04
N ASN A 170 14.05 -11.27 9.55
CA ASN A 170 13.85 -11.66 8.15
C ASN A 170 12.33 -11.81 7.88
N VAL A 171 11.87 -11.22 6.77
CA VAL A 171 10.45 -11.21 6.40
C VAL A 171 9.93 -12.60 6.08
N GLY A 172 10.62 -13.40 5.26
CA GLY A 172 10.20 -14.76 4.90
C GLY A 172 10.03 -15.67 6.12
N GLU A 173 11.00 -15.67 7.03
CA GLU A 173 10.96 -16.41 8.29
C GLU A 173 9.77 -16.00 9.15
N PHE A 174 9.50 -14.69 9.25
CA PHE A 174 8.34 -14.20 10.01
C PHE A 174 7.02 -14.69 9.40
N ARG A 175 6.90 -14.70 8.07
CA ARG A 175 5.70 -15.18 7.38
C ARG A 175 5.50 -16.69 7.60
N ILE A 176 6.56 -17.50 7.52
CA ILE A 176 6.50 -18.93 7.85
C ILE A 176 6.09 -19.13 9.32
N LYS A 177 6.67 -18.38 10.26
CA LYS A 177 6.33 -18.43 11.68
C LYS A 177 4.85 -18.10 11.91
N LEU A 178 4.33 -17.06 11.27
CA LEU A 178 2.90 -16.73 11.37
C LEU A 178 2.00 -17.83 10.81
N GLY A 179 2.38 -18.48 9.71
CA GLY A 179 1.67 -19.65 9.19
C GLY A 179 1.60 -20.80 10.20
N LYS A 180 2.72 -21.10 10.87
CA LYS A 180 2.76 -22.09 11.96
C LYS A 180 1.85 -21.72 13.13
N ILE A 181 1.83 -20.45 13.52
CA ILE A 181 0.97 -19.97 14.61
C ILE A 181 -0.51 -20.07 14.21
N LEU A 182 -0.86 -19.75 12.96
CA LEU A 182 -2.22 -19.83 12.44
C LEU A 182 -2.77 -21.26 12.45
N ALA A 183 -1.92 -22.28 12.28
CA ALA A 183 -2.31 -23.69 12.31
C ALA A 183 -3.14 -24.07 13.54
N SER A 184 -2.80 -23.52 14.72
CA SER A 184 -3.51 -23.76 15.98
C SER A 184 -4.94 -23.22 16.01
N TYR A 185 -5.34 -22.40 15.04
CA TYR A 185 -6.66 -21.78 14.93
C TYR A 185 -7.51 -22.35 13.79
N ILE A 186 -6.98 -23.32 13.03
CA ILE A 186 -7.74 -24.03 12.00
C ILE A 186 -8.62 -25.09 12.68
N ASP A 187 -9.88 -25.22 12.26
CA ASP A 187 -10.81 -26.21 12.82
C ASP A 187 -10.23 -27.63 12.61
N LYS A 188 -10.11 -28.39 13.70
CA LYS A 188 -9.60 -29.77 13.68
C LYS A 188 -10.42 -30.71 12.79
N ARG A 189 -11.73 -30.47 12.66
CA ARG A 189 -12.62 -31.24 11.76
C ARG A 189 -12.34 -30.94 10.30
N LEU A 190 -11.94 -29.70 10.00
CA LEU A 190 -11.54 -29.30 8.66
C LEU A 190 -10.21 -29.97 8.27
N ILE A 191 -9.21 -29.93 9.15
CA ILE A 191 -7.85 -30.45 8.90
C ILE A 191 -7.87 -31.88 8.32
N LYS A 192 -8.72 -32.77 8.86
CA LYS A 192 -8.81 -34.18 8.43
C LYS A 192 -9.30 -34.37 7.00
N ASN A 193 -9.97 -33.37 6.43
CA ASN A 193 -10.62 -33.46 5.13
C ASN A 193 -9.92 -32.61 4.06
N LEU A 194 -8.85 -31.90 4.39
CA LEU A 194 -8.11 -31.07 3.45
C LEU A 194 -7.17 -31.93 2.61
N ASP A 195 -7.25 -31.78 1.28
CA ASP A 195 -6.30 -32.40 0.36
C ASP A 195 -4.97 -31.63 0.32
N TYR A 196 -5.07 -30.29 0.23
CA TYR A 196 -3.92 -29.42 0.00
C TYR A 196 -4.02 -28.07 0.71
N ILE A 197 -2.85 -27.51 1.02
CA ILE A 197 -2.71 -26.09 1.34
C ILE A 197 -2.21 -25.36 0.09
N VAL A 198 -2.90 -24.30 -0.31
CA VAL A 198 -2.58 -23.52 -1.50
C VAL A 198 -2.33 -22.07 -1.09
N GLY A 199 -1.17 -21.52 -1.44
CA GLY A 199 -0.84 -20.12 -1.17
C GLY A 199 -1.22 -19.21 -2.34
N VAL A 200 -1.87 -18.08 -2.06
CA VAL A 200 -2.09 -17.02 -3.05
C VAL A 200 -0.75 -16.32 -3.33
N PRO A 201 -0.24 -16.33 -4.57
CA PRO A 201 1.09 -15.80 -4.85
C PRO A 201 1.12 -14.25 -4.83
N SER A 202 2.21 -13.63 -4.39
CA SER A 202 3.49 -14.26 -3.99
C SER A 202 3.64 -14.43 -2.47
N SER A 203 3.01 -13.56 -1.68
CA SER A 203 3.13 -13.49 -0.22
C SER A 203 2.52 -14.70 0.50
N GLY A 204 1.37 -15.20 0.04
CA GLY A 204 0.66 -16.35 0.61
C GLY A 204 1.48 -17.64 0.67
N ILE A 205 2.50 -17.79 -0.19
CA ILE A 205 3.35 -18.99 -0.28
C ILE A 205 4.07 -19.26 1.05
N PHE A 206 4.68 -18.25 1.67
CA PHE A 206 5.46 -18.46 2.90
C PHE A 206 4.57 -18.82 4.09
N TYR A 207 3.37 -18.25 4.15
CA TYR A 207 2.37 -18.61 5.15
C TYR A 207 1.86 -20.04 4.94
N ALA A 208 1.63 -20.43 3.69
CA ALA A 208 1.23 -21.77 3.31
C ALA A 208 2.29 -22.83 3.67
N VAL A 209 3.58 -22.53 3.47
CA VAL A 209 4.69 -23.37 3.94
C VAL A 209 4.63 -23.57 5.46
N GLY A 210 4.43 -22.49 6.23
CA GLY A 210 4.30 -22.58 7.69
C GLY A 210 3.12 -23.44 8.14
N LEU A 211 1.96 -23.28 7.50
CA LEU A 211 0.78 -24.11 7.77
C LEU A 211 1.02 -25.57 7.40
N SER A 212 1.64 -25.84 6.24
CA SER A 212 1.94 -27.19 5.77
C SER A 212 2.83 -27.94 6.74
N GLN A 213 3.90 -27.28 7.22
CA GLN A 213 4.79 -27.85 8.24
C GLN A 213 4.07 -28.15 9.56
N ALA A 214 3.16 -27.27 10.00
CA ALA A 214 2.49 -27.40 11.29
C ALA A 214 1.30 -28.39 11.27
N LEU A 215 0.59 -28.48 10.14
CA LEU A 215 -0.60 -29.32 10.00
C LEU A 215 -0.31 -30.68 9.35
N ASN A 216 0.89 -30.87 8.81
CA ASN A 216 1.27 -32.06 8.04
C ASN A 216 0.33 -32.31 6.84
N ILE A 217 -0.11 -31.23 6.19
CA ILE A 217 -0.89 -31.27 4.94
C ILE A 217 0.02 -30.79 3.80
N PRO A 218 0.05 -31.46 2.64
CA PRO A 218 0.92 -31.05 1.53
C PRO A 218 0.62 -29.64 1.04
N PHE A 219 1.67 -28.83 0.91
CA PHE A 219 1.60 -27.58 0.16
C PHE A 219 1.57 -27.87 -1.34
N LEU A 220 0.61 -27.29 -2.05
CA LEU A 220 0.45 -27.42 -3.49
C LEU A 220 0.62 -26.05 -4.16
N PRO A 221 1.65 -25.84 -4.99
CA PRO A 221 1.84 -24.60 -5.75
C PRO A 221 0.92 -24.57 -6.99
N ALA A 222 -0.40 -24.67 -6.78
CA ALA A 222 -1.39 -24.71 -7.85
C ALA A 222 -1.63 -23.36 -8.53
N LEU A 223 -1.24 -22.26 -7.87
CA LEU A 223 -1.40 -20.89 -8.34
C LEU A 223 -0.04 -20.29 -8.66
N LYS A 224 0.11 -19.78 -9.88
CA LYS A 224 1.30 -19.04 -10.31
C LYS A 224 0.90 -17.67 -10.83
N LYS A 225 1.56 -16.63 -10.32
CA LYS A 225 1.40 -15.29 -10.85
C LYS A 225 2.29 -15.15 -12.09
N GLN A 226 1.74 -14.72 -13.22
CA GLN A 226 2.55 -14.31 -14.37
C GLN A 226 3.26 -12.99 -14.04
N GLU A 227 4.54 -12.89 -14.39
CA GLU A 227 5.29 -11.65 -14.28
C GLU A 227 4.84 -10.68 -15.37
N VAL A 228 3.74 -9.98 -15.11
CA VAL A 228 3.32 -8.83 -15.91
C VAL A 228 3.56 -7.58 -15.07
N SER A 229 4.18 -6.58 -15.68
CA SER A 229 4.87 -5.44 -15.05
C SER A 229 4.02 -4.50 -14.18
N GLU A 230 2.71 -4.72 -14.06
CA GLU A 230 1.82 -3.85 -13.28
C GLU A 230 1.23 -4.55 -12.06
N ARG A 231 1.25 -3.86 -10.91
CA ARG A 231 0.65 -4.38 -9.68
C ARG A 231 -0.87 -4.27 -9.80
N SER A 232 -1.58 -5.41 -9.85
CA SER A 232 -3.06 -5.49 -9.92
C SER A 232 -3.79 -4.65 -8.86
N PHE A 233 -3.11 -4.36 -7.75
CA PHE A 233 -3.61 -3.52 -6.67
C PHE A 233 -3.77 -2.04 -7.05
N GLU A 234 -3.06 -1.53 -8.06
CA GLU A 234 -3.11 -0.12 -8.50
C GLU A 234 -4.25 0.17 -9.50
N ILE A 235 -4.85 -0.86 -10.09
CA ILE A 235 -5.96 -0.75 -11.05
C ILE A 235 -7.26 -0.39 -10.32
N VAL A 236 -7.91 0.71 -10.74
CA VAL A 236 -9.10 1.30 -10.09
C VAL A 236 -10.42 0.72 -10.63
N ASN A 237 -10.48 0.31 -11.89
CA ASN A 237 -11.68 -0.26 -12.52
C ASN A 237 -11.82 -1.75 -12.19
N THR A 238 -12.99 -2.18 -11.71
CA THR A 238 -13.26 -3.55 -11.25
C THR A 238 -13.26 -4.61 -12.34
N ASP A 239 -13.78 -4.32 -13.53
CA ASP A 239 -13.89 -5.28 -14.65
C ASP A 239 -12.54 -5.47 -15.34
N ILE A 240 -11.80 -4.38 -15.55
CA ILE A 240 -10.42 -4.43 -16.02
C ILE A 240 -9.57 -5.19 -15.00
N ARG A 241 -9.80 -4.98 -13.70
CA ARG A 241 -9.05 -5.69 -12.65
C ARG A 241 -9.42 -7.17 -12.56
N LYS A 242 -10.67 -7.54 -12.84
CA LYS A 242 -11.10 -8.93 -12.99
C LYS A 242 -10.35 -9.56 -14.17
N ASN A 243 -10.44 -8.98 -15.36
CA ASN A 243 -9.72 -9.47 -16.54
C ASN A 243 -8.20 -9.51 -16.35
N TYR A 244 -7.61 -8.52 -15.68
CA TYR A 244 -6.18 -8.47 -15.36
C TYR A 244 -5.75 -9.53 -14.34
N LEU A 245 -6.59 -9.85 -13.35
CA LEU A 245 -6.30 -10.92 -12.40
C LEU A 245 -6.50 -12.30 -13.05
N TYR A 246 -7.53 -12.46 -13.88
CA TYR A 246 -7.74 -13.66 -14.70
C TYR A 246 -6.58 -13.87 -15.68
N SER A 247 -6.04 -12.82 -16.30
CA SER A 247 -4.89 -12.93 -17.22
C SER A 247 -3.57 -13.21 -16.50
N ASN A 248 -3.44 -12.78 -15.24
CA ASN A 248 -2.16 -12.83 -14.52
C ASN A 248 -2.03 -13.96 -13.50
N MET A 249 -3.06 -14.79 -13.33
CA MET A 249 -3.02 -15.94 -12.44
C MET A 249 -3.21 -17.22 -13.25
N GLN A 250 -2.13 -17.98 -13.42
CA GLN A 250 -2.19 -19.33 -13.95
C GLN A 250 -2.59 -20.29 -12.86
N ILE A 251 -3.52 -21.18 -13.18
CA ILE A 251 -4.04 -22.19 -12.27
C ILE A 251 -3.87 -23.57 -12.91
N ASN A 252 -3.28 -24.51 -12.18
CA ASN A 252 -3.27 -25.91 -12.58
C ASN A 252 -4.57 -26.58 -12.12
N SER A 253 -5.62 -26.46 -12.92
CA SER A 253 -6.97 -26.96 -12.62
C SER A 253 -7.01 -28.47 -12.40
N HIS A 254 -6.17 -29.25 -13.09
CA HIS A 254 -6.10 -30.69 -12.95
C HIS A 254 -5.72 -31.11 -11.50
N LEU A 255 -4.89 -30.33 -10.82
CA LEU A 255 -4.42 -30.67 -9.46
C LEU A 255 -5.43 -30.29 -8.37
N ILE A 256 -6.37 -29.39 -8.64
CA ILE A 256 -7.28 -28.82 -7.64
C ILE A 256 -8.77 -29.14 -7.89
N LYS A 257 -9.10 -29.67 -9.07
CA LYS A 257 -10.46 -30.09 -9.41
C LYS A 257 -10.96 -31.14 -8.42
N ASP A 258 -12.19 -30.95 -7.94
CA ASP A 258 -12.88 -31.80 -6.95
C ASP A 258 -12.16 -31.92 -5.59
N LYS A 259 -11.15 -31.08 -5.35
CA LYS A 259 -10.35 -31.05 -4.10
C LYS A 259 -10.91 -30.09 -3.06
N LYS A 260 -10.65 -30.40 -1.80
CA LYS A 260 -10.88 -29.53 -0.64
C LYS A 260 -9.56 -28.87 -0.26
N ILE A 261 -9.49 -27.55 -0.35
CA ILE A 261 -8.25 -26.81 -0.17
C ILE A 261 -8.33 -25.80 0.98
N LEU A 262 -7.19 -25.60 1.64
CA LEU A 262 -6.97 -24.45 2.51
C LEU A 262 -6.20 -23.39 1.73
N LEU A 263 -6.90 -22.35 1.30
CA LEU A 263 -6.35 -21.23 0.55
C LEU A 263 -5.84 -20.15 1.51
N VAL A 264 -4.58 -19.76 1.36
CA VAL A 264 -3.86 -18.88 2.30
C VAL A 264 -3.47 -17.58 1.60
N ASP A 265 -3.84 -16.45 2.19
CA ASP A 265 -3.49 -15.09 1.73
C ASP A 265 -3.08 -14.23 2.92
N GLU A 266 -2.34 -13.12 2.75
CA GLU A 266 -1.74 -12.42 3.90
C GLU A 266 -2.72 -11.61 4.75
N ALA A 267 -3.73 -11.00 4.12
CA ALA A 267 -4.67 -10.08 4.77
C ALA A 267 -5.86 -9.78 3.85
N ILE A 268 -7.00 -9.45 4.46
CA ILE A 268 -8.19 -9.00 3.73
C ILE A 268 -8.45 -7.53 4.04
N PHE A 269 -8.12 -6.65 3.09
CA PHE A 269 -8.44 -5.21 3.16
C PHE A 269 -9.79 -4.91 2.50
N THR A 270 -9.83 -4.90 1.17
CA THR A 270 -11.06 -4.65 0.39
C THR A 270 -11.78 -5.93 0.00
N GLY A 271 -11.15 -7.08 0.14
CA GLY A 271 -11.66 -8.39 -0.29
C GLY A 271 -11.70 -8.63 -1.79
N ALA A 272 -11.55 -7.58 -2.61
CA ALA A 272 -11.80 -7.68 -4.03
C ALA A 272 -10.87 -8.68 -4.74
N THR A 273 -9.57 -8.74 -4.40
CA THR A 273 -8.63 -9.68 -5.05
C THR A 273 -8.98 -11.10 -4.69
N LEU A 274 -9.15 -11.38 -3.39
CA LEU A 274 -9.42 -12.71 -2.90
C LEU A 274 -10.77 -13.24 -3.42
N LYS A 275 -11.79 -12.38 -3.56
CA LYS A 275 -13.07 -12.73 -4.22
C LYS A 275 -12.83 -13.30 -5.62
N ILE A 276 -12.02 -12.61 -6.42
CA ILE A 276 -11.71 -13.05 -7.79
C ILE A 276 -10.94 -14.37 -7.76
N VAL A 277 -9.98 -14.53 -6.86
CA VAL A 277 -9.24 -15.80 -6.73
C VAL A 277 -10.19 -16.95 -6.40
N CYS A 278 -11.08 -16.78 -5.42
CA CYS A 278 -12.08 -17.78 -5.07
C CYS A 278 -13.03 -18.08 -6.24
N ASP A 279 -13.47 -17.08 -6.99
CA ASP A 279 -14.31 -17.28 -8.17
C ASP A 279 -13.61 -18.11 -9.24
N ILE A 280 -12.34 -17.79 -9.57
CA ILE A 280 -11.57 -18.57 -10.54
C ILE A 280 -11.42 -20.03 -10.06
N LEU A 281 -11.17 -20.24 -8.76
CA LEU A 281 -11.08 -21.59 -8.19
C LEU A 281 -12.41 -22.36 -8.30
N ARG A 282 -13.54 -21.70 -8.07
CA ARG A 282 -14.88 -22.29 -8.27
C ARG A 282 -15.16 -22.61 -9.74
N ASP A 283 -14.78 -21.72 -10.66
CA ASP A 283 -14.88 -21.94 -12.10
C ASP A 283 -14.10 -23.20 -12.52
N ASN A 284 -12.95 -23.43 -11.88
CA ASN A 284 -12.09 -24.61 -12.05
C ASN A 284 -12.50 -25.82 -11.17
N LYS A 285 -13.73 -25.82 -10.67
CA LYS A 285 -14.36 -26.96 -9.99
C LYS A 285 -13.65 -27.42 -8.71
N VAL A 286 -13.06 -26.49 -7.95
CA VAL A 286 -12.62 -26.78 -6.58
C VAL A 286 -13.85 -27.07 -5.70
N LYS A 287 -13.81 -28.20 -4.98
CA LYS A 287 -14.96 -28.71 -4.20
C LYS A 287 -15.24 -27.85 -2.99
N GLU A 288 -14.23 -27.63 -2.15
CA GLU A 288 -14.34 -26.77 -0.96
C GLU A 288 -13.11 -25.85 -0.88
N ILE A 289 -13.36 -24.56 -0.59
CA ILE A 289 -12.37 -23.51 -0.43
C ILE A 289 -12.48 -22.97 1.01
N HIS A 290 -11.48 -23.26 1.82
CA HIS A 290 -11.38 -22.74 3.18
C HIS A 290 -10.28 -21.67 3.24
N LEU A 291 -10.61 -20.47 3.69
CA LEU A 291 -9.66 -19.37 3.75
C LEU A 291 -8.94 -19.33 5.10
N ALA A 292 -7.62 -19.14 5.07
CA ALA A 292 -6.78 -18.96 6.24
C ALA A 292 -5.93 -17.69 6.11
N ILE A 293 -6.15 -16.73 7.01
CA ILE A 293 -5.52 -15.40 6.98
C ILE A 293 -4.61 -15.24 8.22
N PRO A 294 -3.29 -15.08 8.06
CA PRO A 294 -2.30 -14.99 9.14
C PRO A 294 -2.25 -13.60 9.80
N SER A 295 -3.22 -12.75 9.51
CA SER A 295 -3.45 -11.46 10.15
C SER A 295 -4.83 -11.42 10.80
N PRO A 296 -5.08 -10.48 11.71
CA PRO A 296 -6.42 -10.15 12.15
C PRO A 296 -7.22 -9.50 11.02
N LYS A 297 -8.52 -9.35 11.25
CA LYS A 297 -9.40 -8.54 10.40
C LYS A 297 -8.91 -7.09 10.37
N CYS A 298 -9.05 -6.43 9.22
CA CYS A 298 -8.73 -5.01 9.10
C CYS A 298 -9.96 -4.17 9.43
N TYR A 299 -9.94 -3.52 10.59
CA TYR A 299 -11.05 -2.71 11.10
C TYR A 299 -10.98 -1.24 10.70
N LYS A 300 -9.77 -0.75 10.38
CA LYS A 300 -9.54 0.67 10.15
C LYS A 300 -8.60 0.91 8.97
N GLN A 301 -8.95 1.89 8.14
CA GLN A 301 -8.09 2.41 7.09
C GLN A 301 -6.77 2.96 7.66
N CYS A 302 -5.66 2.70 6.96
CA CYS A 302 -4.35 3.19 7.39
C CYS A 302 -4.25 4.72 7.33
N ASP A 303 -3.90 5.35 8.45
CA ASP A 303 -3.66 6.79 8.53
C ASP A 303 -2.26 7.23 8.08
N TYR A 304 -1.36 6.27 7.87
CA TYR A 304 0.07 6.53 7.72
C TYR A 304 0.60 6.26 6.31
N LEU A 305 -0.28 6.25 5.31
CA LEU A 305 0.04 6.09 3.88
C LEU A 305 0.73 4.75 3.54
N MET A 306 0.54 3.73 4.38
CA MET A 306 1.04 2.37 4.11
C MET A 306 0.12 1.60 3.16
N LEU A 307 -1.13 2.03 3.02
CA LEU A 307 -2.15 1.48 2.12
C LEU A 307 -2.89 2.63 1.41
N PRO A 308 -3.30 2.45 0.14
CA PRO A 308 -4.14 3.43 -0.55
C PRO A 308 -5.52 3.52 0.11
N LYS A 309 -6.16 4.69 0.02
CA LYS A 309 -7.52 4.89 0.51
C LYS A 309 -8.53 4.12 -0.34
N ARG A 310 -9.16 3.11 0.25
CA ARG A 310 -10.25 2.32 -0.35
C ARG A 310 -11.20 1.88 0.76
N THR A 311 -12.49 1.78 0.46
CA THR A 311 -13.48 1.24 1.40
C THR A 311 -13.13 -0.21 1.75
N LEU A 312 -12.95 -0.49 3.04
CA LEU A 312 -12.61 -1.83 3.53
C LEU A 312 -13.78 -2.79 3.36
N LEU A 313 -13.51 -4.09 3.41
CA LEU A 313 -14.54 -5.12 3.31
C LEU A 313 -15.49 -5.06 4.51
N LEU A 314 -14.95 -4.85 5.71
CA LEU A 314 -15.74 -4.76 6.94
C LEU A 314 -16.64 -3.51 7.02
N GLU A 315 -16.39 -2.49 6.21
CA GLU A 315 -17.32 -1.35 6.06
C GLU A 315 -18.55 -1.70 5.21
N LYS A 316 -18.51 -2.82 4.48
CA LYS A 316 -19.55 -3.21 3.51
C LYS A 316 -20.27 -4.49 3.90
N ILE A 317 -19.57 -5.42 4.53
CA ILE A 317 -20.02 -6.79 4.78
C ILE A 317 -19.81 -7.10 6.26
N LYS A 318 -20.87 -7.61 6.91
CA LYS A 318 -20.80 -8.12 8.29
C LYS A 318 -19.80 -9.27 8.40
N GLU A 319 -19.10 -9.37 9.51
CA GLU A 319 -18.01 -10.34 9.70
C GLU A 319 -18.41 -11.78 9.41
N ASN A 320 -19.61 -12.19 9.86
CA ASN A 320 -20.15 -13.54 9.66
C ASN A 320 -20.54 -13.85 8.21
N LEU A 321 -20.66 -12.84 7.35
CA LEU A 321 -21.01 -12.98 5.93
C LEU A 321 -19.78 -12.90 5.02
N MET A 322 -18.58 -12.69 5.56
CA MET A 322 -17.37 -12.51 4.75
C MET A 322 -17.01 -13.74 3.91
N ALA A 323 -17.12 -14.96 4.47
CA ALA A 323 -16.82 -16.19 3.73
C ALA A 323 -17.77 -16.36 2.52
N GLN A 324 -19.06 -16.16 2.74
CA GLN A 324 -20.08 -16.18 1.69
C GLN A 324 -19.82 -15.10 0.63
N TYR A 325 -19.54 -13.87 1.05
CA TYR A 325 -19.17 -12.79 0.11
C TYR A 325 -17.97 -13.19 -0.75
N LEU A 326 -16.98 -13.87 -0.18
CA LEU A 326 -15.77 -14.32 -0.89
C LEU A 326 -15.97 -15.59 -1.71
N ASN A 327 -17.16 -16.22 -1.68
CA ASN A 327 -17.43 -17.51 -2.34
C ASN A 327 -16.60 -18.70 -1.77
N ALA A 328 -16.33 -18.64 -0.47
CA ALA A 328 -15.58 -19.65 0.30
C ALA A 328 -16.48 -20.35 1.34
N ASP A 329 -16.14 -21.60 1.69
CA ASP A 329 -16.91 -22.43 2.63
C ASP A 329 -16.63 -22.06 4.09
N SER A 330 -15.41 -21.59 4.40
CA SER A 330 -15.07 -21.05 5.71
C SER A 330 -13.97 -20.00 5.63
N LEU A 331 -13.82 -19.20 6.68
CA LEU A 331 -12.80 -18.18 6.80
C LEU A 331 -12.26 -18.09 8.23
N THR A 332 -10.95 -18.28 8.38
CA THR A 332 -10.25 -18.16 9.65
C THR A 332 -9.25 -17.01 9.59
N PHE A 333 -9.31 -16.12 10.58
CA PHE A 333 -8.30 -15.08 10.81
C PHE A 333 -7.45 -15.42 12.02
N LEU A 334 -6.19 -15.01 12.00
CA LEU A 334 -5.34 -15.05 13.19
C LEU A 334 -5.87 -14.06 14.24
N PRO A 335 -6.08 -14.45 15.51
CA PRO A 335 -6.61 -13.52 16.51
C PRO A 335 -5.69 -12.32 16.76
N GLN A 336 -6.28 -11.14 16.98
CA GLN A 336 -5.55 -9.89 17.21
C GLN A 336 -4.50 -9.98 18.32
N LYS A 337 -4.86 -10.58 19.46
CA LYS A 337 -3.94 -10.76 20.60
C LYS A 337 -2.71 -11.59 20.21
N VAL A 338 -2.91 -12.62 19.39
CA VAL A 338 -1.86 -13.55 18.96
C VAL A 338 -0.92 -12.86 17.97
N TYR A 339 -1.49 -12.16 16.99
CA TYR A 339 -0.73 -11.36 16.03
C TYR A 339 0.09 -10.27 16.75
N LYS A 340 -0.52 -9.55 17.70
CA LYS A 340 0.15 -8.55 18.53
C LYS A 340 1.33 -9.16 19.29
N ASN A 341 1.14 -10.31 19.93
CA ASN A 341 2.22 -11.00 20.65
C ASN A 341 3.37 -11.38 19.71
N ALA A 342 3.07 -11.89 18.52
CA ALA A 342 4.09 -12.24 17.52
C ALA A 342 4.91 -11.02 17.08
N LEU A 343 4.27 -9.85 16.91
CA LEU A 343 4.96 -8.59 16.60
C LEU A 343 5.80 -8.08 17.79
N MET A 344 5.26 -8.12 19.01
CA MET A 344 5.95 -7.63 20.21
C MET A 344 7.25 -8.38 20.52
N GLN A 345 7.35 -9.65 20.13
CA GLN A 345 8.60 -10.42 20.20
C GLN A 345 9.71 -9.86 19.30
N ILE A 346 9.36 -9.14 18.24
CA ILE A 346 10.32 -8.50 17.32
C ILE A 346 10.64 -7.10 17.81
N ASN A 347 9.61 -6.28 18.01
CA ASN A 347 9.78 -4.91 18.47
C ASN A 347 8.47 -4.38 19.09
N LYS A 348 8.55 -3.87 20.32
CA LYS A 348 7.39 -3.34 21.07
C LYS A 348 6.74 -2.12 20.39
N ASN A 349 7.45 -1.41 19.51
CA ASN A 349 6.94 -0.22 18.84
C ASN A 349 6.20 -0.52 17.52
N LEU A 350 6.09 -1.80 17.12
CA LEU A 350 5.39 -2.17 15.89
C LEU A 350 3.93 -1.69 15.93
N CYS A 351 3.57 -0.85 14.96
CA CYS A 351 2.24 -0.33 14.73
C CYS A 351 1.36 -1.41 14.09
N LEU A 352 0.21 -1.66 14.70
CA LEU A 352 -0.82 -2.59 14.24
C LEU A 352 -2.22 -1.97 14.17
N GLU A 353 -2.32 -0.64 14.19
CA GLU A 353 -3.60 0.10 14.35
C GLU A 353 -4.67 -0.24 13.31
N CYS A 354 -4.29 -0.69 12.10
CA CYS A 354 -5.24 -1.12 11.07
C CYS A 354 -6.02 -2.38 11.47
N PHE A 355 -5.45 -3.16 12.40
CA PHE A 355 -5.96 -4.45 12.88
C PHE A 355 -6.50 -4.38 14.31
N GLU A 356 -6.46 -3.21 14.96
CA GLU A 356 -6.99 -3.05 16.30
C GLU A 356 -8.50 -2.79 16.23
N ASN A 357 -9.28 -3.76 16.69
CA ASN A 357 -10.69 -3.51 16.96
C ASN A 357 -10.77 -2.65 18.22
N LYS A 358 -11.17 -1.39 18.08
CA LYS A 358 -11.36 -0.49 19.23
C LYS A 358 -12.69 -0.73 19.95
N GLY A 359 -13.52 -1.66 19.47
CA GLY A 359 -14.93 -1.72 19.83
C GLY A 359 -15.63 -0.44 19.37
N GLU A 360 -16.96 -0.47 19.29
CA GLU A 360 -17.67 0.77 19.57
C GLU A 360 -17.24 1.19 20.97
N VAL A 361 -16.57 2.34 21.08
CA VAL A 361 -16.55 3.05 22.36
C VAL A 361 -18.03 3.31 22.60
N ASN A 362 -18.62 2.57 23.56
CA ASN A 362 -19.96 2.86 24.04
C ASN A 362 -20.03 4.38 24.26
N VAL A 363 -20.87 5.03 23.48
CA VAL A 363 -21.21 6.45 23.62
C VAL A 363 -21.76 6.67 25.01
#